data_AF-A0A0M3K402-F1
#
_entry.id   AF-A0A0M3K402-F1
#
_cell.length_a   1.000
_cell.length_b   1.000
_cell.length_c   1.000
_cell.angle_alpha   90.00
_cell.angle_beta   90.00
_cell.angle_gamma   90.00
#
_symmetry.space_group_name_H-M   'P 1'
#
loop_
_entity.id
_entity.type
_entity.pdbx_description
1 polymer ?
#
loop_
_entity_poly.entity_id
_entity_poly.type
_entity_poly.pdbx_seq_one_letter_code
_entity_poly.pdbx_strand_id
1 'polypeptide(L)'
;MGVGILLHVAEIFSCVQLWNAYPGFYFIAHFSAVDILLLLQYGIWGGAVVLTHSEITTPGQRIFVNIFINFTWYVVLYYNPYGYSVTGDWKAYLNNGSRTYYTIFNGLTVLLNFVIYVLVMIELVKITRKRRLIVKASSTGVIDNHRMSATLGTRNAPANERGTTIDNFRRSAEFGLLLSCFTSWIGFIFQQMLINWLHVEAHLEDFLINTAFMTQCWTNTLMRAFLSILLRQKMMNLLKDLICCGSLKRHFSCAAQRIPLVSYVRNSNVKMFTTTQHPKTQKVSDVNHQV
;
A
#
# COMPACT_ATOMS: atom_id res chain seq x y z
N MET A 1 8.12 -2.66 19.25
CA MET A 1 7.88 -1.32 18.67
C MET A 1 8.89 -0.92 17.60
N GLY A 2 10.21 -0.98 17.85
CA GLY A 2 11.23 -0.57 16.86
C GLY A 2 11.12 -1.26 15.50
N VAL A 3 10.78 -2.56 15.48
CA VAL A 3 10.51 -3.31 14.24
C VAL A 3 9.39 -2.66 13.41
N GLY A 4 8.31 -2.19 14.04
CA GLY A 4 7.18 -1.56 13.34
C GLY A 4 7.60 -0.27 12.63
N ILE A 5 8.34 0.61 13.31
CA ILE A 5 8.87 1.85 12.72
C ILE A 5 9.77 1.54 11.53
N LEU A 6 10.69 0.57 11.67
CA LEU A 6 11.56 0.16 10.56
C LEU A 6 10.76 -0.36 9.37
N LEU A 7 9.68 -1.10 9.62
CA LEU A 7 8.81 -1.67 8.58
C LEU A 7 8.05 -0.57 7.83
N HIS A 8 7.54 0.45 8.54
CA HIS A 8 6.94 1.63 7.91
C HIS A 8 7.95 2.47 7.11
N VAL A 9 9.17 2.68 7.63
CA VAL A 9 10.22 3.39 6.89
C VAL A 9 10.57 2.64 5.60
N ALA A 10 10.70 1.31 5.66
CA ALA A 10 10.92 0.49 4.48
C ALA A 10 9.74 0.54 3.49
N GLU A 11 8.50 0.57 3.99
CA GLU A 11 7.29 0.77 3.19
C GLU A 11 7.30 2.13 2.48
N ILE A 12 7.54 3.23 3.20
CA ILE A 12 7.60 4.59 2.64
C ILE A 12 8.66 4.65 1.55
N PHE A 13 9.87 4.13 1.81
CA PHE A 13 10.94 4.13 0.81
C PHE A 13 10.58 3.32 -0.44
N SER A 14 9.90 2.18 -0.25
CA SER A 14 9.38 1.37 -1.36
C SER A 14 8.31 2.13 -2.16
N CYS A 15 7.40 2.83 -1.49
CA CYS A 15 6.35 3.63 -2.11
C CYS A 15 6.93 4.79 -2.93
N VAL A 16 7.92 5.50 -2.39
CA VAL A 16 8.65 6.58 -3.08
C VAL A 16 9.38 6.07 -4.31
N GLN A 17 9.88 4.83 -4.33
CA GLN A 17 10.45 4.27 -5.56
C GLN A 17 9.39 3.93 -6.63
N LEU A 18 8.16 3.63 -6.21
CA LEU A 18 7.08 3.19 -7.09
C LEU A 18 6.17 4.32 -7.57
N TRP A 19 6.19 5.48 -6.90
CA TRP A 19 5.23 6.58 -7.11
C TRP A 19 5.22 7.18 -8.52
N ASN A 20 6.34 7.13 -9.24
CA ASN A 20 6.50 7.69 -10.58
C ASN A 20 5.76 6.84 -11.62
N ALA A 21 5.69 5.53 -11.37
CA ALA A 21 4.96 4.59 -12.20
C ALA A 21 3.49 4.46 -11.78
N TYR A 22 3.20 4.65 -10.49
CA TYR A 22 1.92 4.38 -9.87
C TYR A 22 1.57 5.47 -8.85
N PRO A 23 0.78 6.48 -9.24
CA PRO A 23 0.43 7.61 -8.37
C PRO A 23 -0.23 7.19 -7.04
N GLY A 24 -0.91 6.04 -7.00
CA GLY A 24 -1.53 5.49 -5.78
C GLY A 24 -0.56 5.29 -4.60
N PHE A 25 0.73 5.06 -4.88
CA PHE A 25 1.74 4.90 -3.82
C PHE A 25 2.07 6.21 -3.10
N TYR A 26 1.77 7.38 -3.66
CA TYR A 26 1.89 8.66 -2.95
C TYR A 26 1.01 8.65 -1.71
N PHE A 27 -0.26 8.26 -1.86
CA PHE A 27 -1.22 8.21 -0.75
C PHE A 27 -0.77 7.22 0.32
N ILE A 28 -0.23 6.07 -0.08
CA ILE A 28 0.24 5.05 0.87
C ILE A 28 1.46 5.53 1.64
N ALA A 29 2.40 6.22 1.00
CA ALA A 29 3.54 6.81 1.70
C ALA A 29 3.07 7.80 2.78
N HIS A 30 2.06 8.61 2.49
CA HIS A 30 1.47 9.53 3.48
C HIS A 30 0.77 8.78 4.61
N PHE A 31 -0.05 7.78 4.30
CA PHE A 31 -0.70 6.95 5.33
C PHE A 31 0.31 6.25 6.23
N SER A 32 1.40 5.71 5.67
CA SER A 32 2.46 5.07 6.44
C SER A 32 3.24 6.08 7.30
N ALA A 33 3.42 7.32 6.83
CA ALA A 33 3.99 8.39 7.66
C ALA A 33 3.09 8.76 8.84
N VAL A 34 1.77 8.82 8.64
CA VAL A 34 0.80 9.01 9.73
C VAL A 34 0.87 7.85 10.72
N ASP A 35 0.95 6.60 10.26
CA ASP A 35 1.11 5.42 11.13
C ASP A 35 2.42 5.53 11.96
N ILE A 36 3.55 5.99 11.40
CA ILE A 36 4.80 6.24 12.16
C ILE A 36 4.58 7.27 13.25
N LEU A 37 3.90 8.37 12.94
CA LEU A 37 3.64 9.43 13.91
C LEU A 37 2.73 8.93 15.04
N LEU A 38 1.72 8.12 14.73
CA LEU A 38 0.89 7.44 15.73
C LEU A 38 1.69 6.49 16.61
N LEU A 39 2.60 5.69 16.02
CA LEU A 39 3.50 4.82 16.78
C LEU A 39 4.41 5.65 17.71
N LEU A 40 4.97 6.76 17.23
CA LEU A 40 5.81 7.65 18.04
C LEU A 40 5.01 8.24 19.20
N GLN A 41 3.80 8.72 18.94
CA GLN A 41 2.88 9.30 19.92
C GLN A 41 2.45 8.28 20.98
N TYR A 42 1.80 7.19 20.59
CA TYR A 42 1.16 6.27 21.54
C TYR A 42 2.15 5.24 22.08
N GLY A 43 3.19 4.92 21.33
CA GLY A 43 4.20 3.94 21.71
C GLY A 43 5.39 4.54 22.46
N ILE A 44 6.18 5.37 21.76
CA ILE A 44 7.46 5.87 22.31
C ILE A 44 7.19 6.94 23.35
N TRP A 45 6.35 7.93 23.03
CA TRP A 45 6.11 9.04 23.96
C TRP A 45 5.34 8.57 25.19
N GLY A 46 4.24 7.84 25.00
CA GLY A 46 3.50 7.21 26.09
C GLY A 46 4.40 6.34 26.98
N GLY A 47 5.23 5.47 26.38
CA GLY A 47 6.18 4.64 27.12
C GLY A 47 7.27 5.43 27.83
N ALA A 48 7.80 6.48 27.21
CA ALA A 48 8.82 7.35 27.81
C ALA A 48 8.28 8.06 29.05
N VAL A 49 7.08 8.64 28.97
CA VAL A 49 6.43 9.31 30.11
C VAL A 49 6.20 8.34 31.27
N VAL A 50 5.78 7.10 30.98
CA VAL A 50 5.62 6.06 32.02
C VAL A 50 6.98 5.70 32.65
N LEU A 51 8.02 5.51 31.85
CA LEU A 51 9.34 5.10 32.33
C LEU A 51 10.07 6.18 33.14
N THR A 52 9.93 7.45 32.77
CA THR A 52 10.66 8.53 33.46
C THR A 52 10.05 8.91 34.79
N HIS A 53 8.80 8.49 35.08
CA HIS A 53 8.04 8.88 36.29
C HIS A 53 8.08 10.40 36.60
N SER A 54 8.44 11.22 35.61
CA SER A 54 8.75 12.63 35.75
C SER A 54 8.25 13.36 34.52
N GLU A 55 7.79 14.59 34.77
CA GLU A 55 7.38 15.51 33.74
C GLU A 55 8.61 15.91 32.89
N ILE A 56 8.87 15.16 31.81
CA ILE A 56 9.96 15.45 30.85
C ILE A 56 9.83 16.88 30.30
N THR A 57 8.61 17.38 30.22
CA THR A 57 8.28 18.70 29.70
C THR A 57 8.08 19.72 30.82
N THR A 58 8.40 20.99 30.55
CA THR A 58 8.09 22.10 31.46
C THR A 58 6.65 22.59 31.25
N PRO A 59 6.01 23.27 32.23
CA PRO A 59 4.64 23.80 32.09
C PRO A 59 4.41 24.64 30.83
N GLY A 60 5.37 25.49 30.45
CA GLY A 60 5.27 26.31 29.23
C GLY A 60 5.35 25.51 27.93
N GLN A 61 5.93 24.31 27.95
CA GLN A 61 6.06 23.43 26.78
C GLN A 61 4.85 22.49 26.61
N ARG A 62 3.98 22.36 27.62
CA ARG A 62 2.82 21.44 27.60
C ARG A 62 1.87 21.70 26.45
N ILE A 63 1.60 22.97 26.15
CA ILE A 63 0.71 23.37 25.06
C ILE A 63 1.28 22.90 23.72
N PHE A 64 2.56 23.18 23.47
CA PHE A 64 3.23 22.79 22.23
C PHE A 64 3.30 21.28 22.07
N VAL A 65 3.65 20.56 23.14
CA VAL A 65 3.68 19.10 23.12
C VAL A 65 2.29 18.52 22.95
N ASN A 66 1.26 19.06 23.59
CA ASN A 66 -0.11 18.60 23.38
C ASN A 66 -0.60 18.91 21.95
N ILE A 67 -0.29 20.06 21.36
CA ILE A 67 -0.64 20.34 19.95
C ILE A 67 0.10 19.36 19.03
N PHE A 68 1.40 19.15 19.25
CA PHE A 68 2.23 18.26 18.44
C PHE A 68 1.87 16.78 18.60
N ILE A 69 1.41 16.38 19.78
CA ILE A 69 0.95 15.01 20.01
C ILE A 69 -0.44 14.83 19.41
N ASN A 70 -1.34 15.79 19.51
CA ASN A 70 -2.72 15.64 19.06
C ASN A 70 -2.97 16.05 17.60
N PHE A 71 -1.96 16.51 16.83
CA PHE A 71 -2.22 16.88 15.43
C PHE A 71 -2.50 15.66 14.53
N THR A 72 -1.92 14.52 14.86
CA THR A 72 -2.09 13.21 14.17
C THR A 72 -3.42 12.56 14.51
N TRP A 73 -3.98 12.93 15.66
CA TRP A 73 -5.24 12.42 16.16
C TRP A 73 -5.99 13.56 16.85
N TYR A 74 -6.93 14.17 16.13
CA TYR A 74 -7.69 15.33 16.60
C TYR A 74 -8.77 14.91 17.62
N VAL A 75 -8.37 14.33 18.75
CA VAL A 75 -9.24 14.07 19.90
C VAL A 75 -8.51 14.43 21.18
N VAL A 76 -8.64 15.70 21.58
CA VAL A 76 -8.31 16.13 22.94
C VAL A 76 -9.55 15.83 23.79
N LEU A 77 -9.67 14.65 24.42
CA LEU A 77 -10.84 14.31 25.26
C LEU A 77 -11.15 15.45 26.24
N TYR A 78 -10.13 16.02 26.86
CA TYR A 78 -10.22 17.24 27.66
C TYR A 78 -8.82 17.88 27.77
N TYR A 79 -8.72 19.20 27.57
CA TYR A 79 -7.45 19.90 27.80
C TYR A 79 -7.29 20.14 29.30
N ASN A 80 -6.37 19.41 29.92
CA ASN A 80 -6.00 19.65 31.30
C ASN A 80 -4.76 20.56 31.36
N PRO A 81 -4.87 21.80 31.86
CA PRO A 81 -3.73 22.71 31.98
C PRO A 81 -2.71 22.24 33.03
N TYR A 82 -3.10 21.34 33.94
CA TYR A 82 -2.29 20.94 35.09
C TYR A 82 -1.62 19.57 34.93
N GLY A 83 -1.89 18.81 33.87
CA GLY A 83 -1.34 17.46 33.66
C GLY A 83 -0.88 17.16 32.23
N TYR A 84 -0.15 16.06 32.05
CA TYR A 84 0.22 15.50 30.75
C TYR A 84 -0.81 14.51 30.24
N SER A 85 -0.74 14.23 28.94
CA SER A 85 -1.62 13.33 28.23
C SER A 85 -3.03 13.89 28.07
N VAL A 86 -3.79 13.25 27.20
CA VAL A 86 -5.23 13.28 27.24
C VAL A 86 -5.62 12.74 28.63
N THR A 87 -5.79 13.60 29.64
CA THR A 87 -6.19 13.09 30.96
C THR A 87 -7.58 12.51 30.80
N GLY A 88 -7.68 11.19 31.01
CA GLY A 88 -8.92 10.41 31.04
C GLY A 88 -9.80 10.77 32.23
N ASP A 89 -10.03 12.06 32.47
CA ASP A 89 -11.23 12.47 33.20
C ASP A 89 -12.43 12.29 32.26
N TRP A 90 -12.76 11.03 32.05
CA TRP A 90 -13.91 10.59 31.26
C TRP A 90 -15.20 11.20 31.82
N LYS A 91 -15.22 11.54 33.11
CA LYS A 91 -16.34 12.22 33.76
C LYS A 91 -16.47 13.67 33.29
N ALA A 92 -15.37 14.43 33.23
CA ALA A 92 -15.37 15.78 32.65
C ALA A 92 -15.67 15.75 31.14
N TYR A 93 -15.14 14.75 30.41
CA TYR A 93 -15.44 14.51 29.01
C TYR A 93 -16.95 14.28 28.75
N LEU A 94 -17.59 13.52 29.64
CA LEU A 94 -19.03 13.25 29.60
C LEU A 94 -19.86 14.49 29.95
N ASN A 95 -19.44 15.24 30.99
CA ASN A 95 -20.25 16.31 31.55
C ASN A 95 -20.16 17.65 30.80
N ASN A 96 -19.05 17.95 30.14
CA ASN A 96 -18.82 19.25 29.48
C ASN A 96 -19.29 19.29 28.02
N GLY A 97 -20.01 18.27 27.53
CA GLY A 97 -20.50 18.21 26.15
C GLY A 97 -19.42 17.93 25.09
N SER A 98 -18.15 17.80 25.50
CA SER A 98 -17.03 17.42 24.64
C SER A 98 -17.32 16.10 23.91
N ARG A 99 -17.88 15.10 24.59
CA ARG A 99 -18.30 13.83 23.98
C ARG A 99 -19.19 14.00 22.76
N THR A 100 -20.20 14.86 22.85
CA THR A 100 -21.16 15.09 21.76
C THR A 100 -20.46 15.74 20.56
N TYR A 101 -19.66 16.78 20.80
CA TYR A 101 -18.86 17.41 19.75
C TYR A 101 -17.96 16.38 19.04
N TYR A 102 -17.24 15.55 19.80
CA TYR A 102 -16.34 14.54 19.24
C TYR A 102 -17.07 13.44 18.48
N THR A 103 -18.19 12.97 19.00
CA THR A 103 -19.00 11.94 18.33
C THR A 103 -19.53 12.46 16.99
N ILE A 104 -19.98 13.72 16.94
CA ILE A 104 -20.43 14.36 15.71
C ILE A 104 -19.26 14.53 14.73
N PHE A 105 -18.14 15.12 15.17
CA PHE A 105 -17.00 15.40 14.29
C PHE A 105 -16.34 14.12 13.75
N ASN A 106 -16.13 13.12 14.61
CA ASN A 106 -15.62 11.82 14.19
C ASN A 106 -16.63 11.09 13.29
N GLY A 107 -17.92 11.14 13.64
CA GLY A 107 -18.99 10.60 12.80
C GLY A 107 -19.01 11.22 11.40
N LEU A 108 -18.89 12.55 11.30
CA LEU A 108 -18.80 13.27 10.03
C LEU A 108 -17.53 12.91 9.25
N THR A 109 -16.38 12.80 9.92
CA THR A 109 -15.11 12.42 9.30
C THR A 109 -15.18 11.00 8.75
N VAL A 110 -15.73 10.05 9.52
CA VAL A 110 -15.94 8.67 9.07
C VAL A 110 -16.90 8.61 7.90
N LEU A 111 -18.02 9.35 7.97
CA LEU A 111 -19.01 9.42 6.90
C LEU A 111 -18.42 10.01 5.62
N LEU A 112 -17.68 11.11 5.72
CA LEU A 112 -17.05 11.75 4.58
C LEU A 112 -16.03 10.82 3.91
N ASN A 113 -15.18 10.16 4.71
CA ASN A 113 -14.24 9.16 4.20
C ASN A 113 -14.98 8.02 3.52
N PHE A 114 -16.06 7.50 4.12
CA PHE A 114 -16.87 6.45 3.51
C PHE A 114 -17.41 6.85 2.14
N VAL A 115 -18.02 8.03 2.05
CA VAL A 115 -18.58 8.55 0.79
C VAL A 115 -17.49 8.65 -0.27
N ILE A 116 -16.32 9.22 0.07
CA ILE A 116 -15.19 9.33 -0.86
C ILE A 116 -14.73 7.93 -1.32
N TYR A 117 -14.53 6.99 -0.39
CA TYR A 117 -14.10 5.63 -0.74
C TYR A 117 -15.12 4.91 -1.64
N VAL A 118 -16.41 5.04 -1.35
CA VAL A 118 -17.49 4.47 -2.17
C VAL A 118 -17.49 5.10 -3.57
N LEU A 119 -17.35 6.42 -3.68
CA LEU A 119 -17.28 7.10 -4.99
C LEU A 119 -16.07 6.63 -5.80
N VAL A 120 -14.88 6.55 -5.20
CA VAL A 120 -13.68 6.04 -5.88
C VAL A 120 -13.87 4.58 -6.31
N MET A 121 -14.46 3.74 -5.46
CA MET A 121 -14.76 2.35 -5.79
C MET A 121 -15.75 2.23 -6.95
N ILE A 122 -16.83 3.03 -6.94
CA ILE A 122 -17.81 3.06 -8.03
C ILE A 122 -17.13 3.43 -9.34
N GLU A 123 -16.28 4.47 -9.36
CA GLU A 123 -15.56 4.87 -10.57
C GLU A 123 -14.59 3.78 -11.04
N LEU A 124 -13.85 3.13 -10.14
CA LEU A 124 -12.99 2.01 -10.50
C LEU A 124 -13.76 0.83 -11.09
N VAL A 125 -14.93 0.49 -10.52
CA VAL A 125 -15.80 -0.57 -11.04
C VAL A 125 -16.36 -0.19 -12.40
N LYS A 126 -16.85 1.05 -12.59
CA LYS A 126 -17.35 1.54 -13.88
C LYS A 126 -16.27 1.46 -14.97
N ILE A 127 -15.06 1.94 -14.68
CA ILE A 127 -13.93 1.87 -15.62
C ILE A 127 -13.55 0.40 -15.90
N THR A 128 -13.76 -0.51 -14.95
CA THR A 128 -13.47 -1.95 -15.14
C THR A 128 -14.51 -2.60 -16.06
N ARG A 129 -15.80 -2.32 -15.81
CA ARG A 129 -16.91 -2.85 -16.60
C ARG A 129 -16.86 -2.36 -18.05
N LYS A 130 -16.69 -1.05 -18.29
CA LYS A 130 -16.63 -0.47 -19.64
C LYS A 130 -15.56 -1.14 -20.51
N ARG A 131 -14.38 -1.43 -19.96
CA ARG A 131 -13.28 -2.05 -20.72
C ARG A 131 -13.46 -3.56 -20.93
N ARG A 132 -14.05 -4.29 -19.97
CA ARG A 132 -14.41 -5.71 -20.18
C ARG A 132 -15.39 -5.88 -21.34
N LEU A 133 -16.32 -4.93 -21.51
CA LEU A 133 -17.25 -4.94 -22.64
C LEU A 133 -16.54 -4.70 -23.98
N ILE A 134 -15.58 -3.77 -24.03
CA ILE A 134 -14.78 -3.51 -25.24
C ILE A 134 -13.94 -4.74 -25.63
N VAL A 135 -13.28 -5.39 -24.66
CA VAL A 135 -12.48 -6.61 -24.93
C VAL A 135 -13.36 -7.75 -25.44
N LYS A 136 -14.54 -7.97 -24.83
CA LYS A 136 -15.48 -8.98 -25.33
C LYS A 136 -15.97 -8.67 -26.74
N ALA A 137 -16.36 -7.42 -27.02
CA ALA A 137 -16.81 -7.00 -28.35
C ALA A 137 -15.71 -7.19 -29.42
N SER A 138 -14.44 -6.94 -29.07
CA SER A 138 -13.32 -7.13 -29.98
C SER A 138 -12.94 -8.59 -30.22
N SER A 139 -13.21 -9.51 -29.28
CA SER A 139 -12.98 -10.95 -29.47
C SER A 139 -14.09 -11.63 -30.27
N THR A 140 -15.34 -11.18 -30.15
CA THR A 140 -16.45 -11.78 -30.92
C THR A 140 -16.38 -11.42 -32.41
N GLY A 141 -15.85 -10.24 -32.77
CA GLY A 141 -15.72 -9.81 -34.17
C GLY A 141 -14.61 -10.50 -34.98
N VAL A 142 -13.73 -11.30 -34.35
CA VAL A 142 -12.62 -11.99 -35.04
C VAL A 142 -13.02 -13.40 -35.50
N ILE A 143 -14.08 -13.99 -34.94
CA ILE A 143 -14.47 -15.37 -35.25
C ILE A 143 -15.24 -15.47 -36.60
N ASP A 144 -15.87 -14.40 -37.06
CA ASP A 144 -16.66 -14.44 -38.31
C ASP A 144 -15.83 -14.24 -39.61
N ASN A 145 -14.56 -13.87 -39.52
CA ASN A 145 -13.72 -13.68 -40.72
C ASN A 145 -12.79 -14.86 -41.06
N HIS A 146 -12.82 -15.96 -40.29
CA HIS A 146 -11.90 -17.07 -40.53
C HIS A 146 -12.35 -18.07 -41.63
N ARG A 147 -13.44 -17.80 -42.36
CA ARG A 147 -13.88 -18.64 -43.49
C ARG A 147 -13.41 -18.18 -44.88
N MET A 148 -12.70 -17.06 -45.01
CA MET A 148 -12.16 -16.61 -46.31
C MET A 148 -10.82 -15.88 -46.16
N SER A 149 -9.71 -16.61 -46.06
CA SER A 149 -8.41 -16.23 -46.65
C SER A 149 -7.30 -17.14 -46.11
N ALA A 150 -7.20 -18.32 -46.72
CA ALA A 150 -5.96 -19.08 -46.73
C ALA A 150 -5.10 -18.55 -47.88
N THR A 151 -4.41 -17.42 -47.67
CA THR A 151 -3.37 -16.98 -48.61
C THR A 151 -2.37 -16.06 -47.92
N LEU A 152 -1.16 -16.59 -47.79
CA LEU A 152 0.15 -15.92 -47.79
C LEU A 152 0.26 -14.48 -47.25
N GLY A 153 1.10 -14.34 -46.23
CA GLY A 153 2.09 -13.27 -46.23
C GLY A 153 2.01 -12.28 -45.08
N THR A 154 3.19 -12.06 -44.47
CA THR A 154 3.55 -10.88 -43.66
C THR A 154 3.04 -10.82 -42.21
N ARG A 155 3.61 -11.74 -41.44
CA ARG A 155 4.24 -11.56 -40.12
C ARG A 155 4.54 -10.08 -39.75
N ASN A 156 3.57 -9.35 -39.19
CA ASN A 156 3.76 -8.08 -38.46
C ASN A 156 2.54 -7.79 -37.54
N ALA A 157 2.34 -8.61 -36.51
CA ALA A 157 1.50 -8.25 -35.38
C ALA A 157 2.19 -8.75 -34.11
N PRO A 158 2.78 -7.86 -33.29
CA PRO A 158 2.50 -7.91 -31.85
C PRO A 158 2.79 -6.58 -31.10
N ALA A 159 2.22 -5.45 -31.51
CA ALA A 159 2.31 -4.21 -30.70
C ALA A 159 1.11 -4.04 -29.75
N ASN A 160 -0.08 -4.49 -30.15
CA ASN A 160 -1.33 -4.21 -29.42
C ASN A 160 -1.55 -5.12 -28.19
N GLU A 161 -1.12 -6.38 -28.22
CA GLU A 161 -1.25 -7.31 -27.07
C GLU A 161 -0.33 -6.97 -25.89
N ARG A 162 0.81 -6.33 -26.15
CA ARG A 162 1.76 -5.99 -25.08
C ARG A 162 1.27 -4.82 -24.21
N GLY A 163 0.53 -3.88 -24.80
CA GLY A 163 -0.08 -2.76 -24.08
C GLY A 163 -1.18 -3.20 -23.10
N THR A 164 -2.05 -4.13 -23.52
CA THR A 164 -3.18 -4.59 -22.69
C THR A 164 -2.71 -5.34 -21.44
N THR A 165 -1.62 -6.10 -21.53
CA THR A 165 -1.07 -6.87 -20.41
C THR A 165 -0.49 -5.96 -19.31
N ILE A 166 0.23 -4.90 -19.71
CA ILE A 166 0.85 -3.94 -18.78
C ILE A 166 -0.23 -3.13 -18.04
N ASP A 167 -1.25 -2.66 -18.76
CA ASP A 167 -2.37 -1.91 -18.18
C ASP A 167 -3.18 -2.75 -17.18
N ASN A 168 -3.42 -4.03 -17.49
CA ASN A 168 -4.10 -4.96 -16.59
C ASN A 168 -3.30 -5.18 -15.30
N PHE A 169 -1.98 -5.32 -15.40
CA PHE A 169 -1.11 -5.50 -14.24
C PHE A 169 -1.07 -4.25 -13.35
N ARG A 170 -0.91 -3.05 -13.95
CA ARG A 170 -0.96 -1.77 -13.23
C ARG A 170 -2.24 -1.60 -12.45
N ARG A 171 -3.36 -1.93 -13.08
CA ARG A 171 -4.69 -1.82 -12.46
C ARG A 171 -4.90 -2.83 -11.34
N SER A 172 -4.40 -4.05 -11.49
CA SER A 172 -4.43 -5.07 -10.43
C SER A 172 -3.68 -4.58 -9.19
N ALA A 173 -2.52 -3.94 -9.39
CA ALA A 173 -1.78 -3.32 -8.30
C ALA A 173 -2.58 -2.16 -7.65
N GLU A 174 -3.09 -1.22 -8.43
CA GLU A 174 -3.90 -0.10 -7.91
C GLU A 174 -5.16 -0.57 -7.16
N PHE A 175 -5.81 -1.63 -7.64
CA PHE A 175 -6.95 -2.25 -6.96
C PHE A 175 -6.54 -2.91 -5.63
N GLY A 176 -5.44 -3.65 -5.60
CA GLY A 176 -4.94 -4.27 -4.37
C GLY A 176 -4.56 -3.23 -3.30
N LEU A 177 -3.98 -2.10 -3.74
CA LEU A 177 -3.70 -0.96 -2.87
C LEU A 177 -4.99 -0.38 -2.28
N LEU A 178 -5.98 -0.10 -3.13
CA LEU A 178 -7.21 0.51 -2.64
C LEU A 178 -8.01 -0.44 -1.75
N LEU A 179 -8.00 -1.74 -2.04
CA LEU A 179 -8.59 -2.76 -1.18
C LEU A 179 -7.92 -2.77 0.19
N SER A 180 -6.58 -2.68 0.25
CA SER A 180 -5.86 -2.63 1.52
C SER A 180 -6.24 -1.41 2.36
N CYS A 181 -6.35 -0.23 1.75
CA CYS A 181 -6.80 0.99 2.43
C CYS A 181 -8.24 0.85 2.95
N PHE A 182 -9.11 0.26 2.14
CA PHE A 182 -10.50 0.02 2.53
C PHE A 182 -10.61 -0.96 3.71
N THR A 183 -9.86 -2.07 3.69
CA THR A 183 -9.83 -3.01 4.81
C THR A 183 -9.28 -2.37 6.09
N SER A 184 -8.21 -1.58 5.99
CA SER A 184 -7.68 -0.78 7.11
C SER A 184 -8.72 0.19 7.68
N TRP A 185 -9.49 0.84 6.81
CA TRP A 185 -10.54 1.76 7.22
C TRP A 185 -11.72 1.06 7.92
N ILE A 186 -12.11 -0.14 7.46
CA ILE A 186 -13.10 -0.97 8.18
C ILE A 186 -12.60 -1.32 9.57
N GLY A 187 -11.34 -1.78 9.68
CA GLY A 187 -10.73 -2.11 10.97
C GLY A 187 -10.74 -0.92 11.94
N PHE A 188 -10.46 0.28 11.42
CA PHE A 188 -10.57 1.53 12.18
C PHE A 188 -11.97 1.77 12.74
N ILE A 189 -13.03 1.60 11.93
CA ILE A 189 -14.41 1.77 12.42
C ILE A 189 -14.72 0.78 13.53
N PHE A 190 -14.38 -0.51 13.33
CA PHE A 190 -14.60 -1.53 14.34
C PHE A 190 -13.88 -1.20 15.65
N GLN A 191 -12.64 -0.72 15.55
CA GLN A 191 -11.89 -0.27 16.71
C GLN A 191 -12.56 0.92 17.41
N GLN A 192 -13.03 1.94 16.67
CA GLN A 192 -13.75 3.07 17.25
C GLN A 192 -15.05 2.63 17.93
N MET A 193 -15.79 1.70 17.34
CA MET A 193 -16.99 1.12 17.96
C MET A 193 -16.65 0.36 19.24
N LEU A 194 -15.57 -0.43 19.22
CA LEU A 194 -15.13 -1.22 20.36
C LEU A 194 -14.69 -0.32 21.53
N ILE A 195 -13.92 0.74 21.26
CA ILE A 195 -13.49 1.72 22.27
C ILE A 195 -14.70 2.41 22.89
N ASN A 196 -15.67 2.85 22.08
CA ASN A 196 -16.86 3.52 22.61
C ASN A 196 -17.82 2.59 23.37
N TRP A 197 -17.76 1.28 23.12
CA TRP A 197 -18.62 0.30 23.79
C TRP A 197 -18.01 -0.17 25.12
N LEU A 198 -16.70 -0.45 25.14
CA LEU A 198 -16.02 -0.94 26.34
C LEU A 198 -15.95 0.14 27.42
N HIS A 199 -16.82 0.03 28.43
CA HIS A 199 -16.69 0.78 29.68
C HIS A 199 -15.95 -0.11 30.68
N VAL A 200 -14.64 0.09 30.78
CA VAL A 200 -13.78 -0.62 31.74
C VAL A 200 -13.21 0.41 32.71
N GLU A 201 -12.52 -0.04 33.76
CA GLU A 201 -11.74 0.83 34.63
C GLU A 201 -10.76 1.70 33.82
N ALA A 202 -10.63 2.98 34.20
CA ALA A 202 -9.96 4.00 33.38
C ALA A 202 -8.54 3.63 32.94
N HIS A 203 -7.76 2.97 33.81
CA HIS A 203 -6.40 2.54 33.48
C HIS A 203 -6.35 1.43 32.41
N LEU A 204 -7.32 0.52 32.44
CA LEU A 204 -7.44 -0.54 31.43
C LEU A 204 -7.96 0.02 30.11
N GLU A 205 -8.86 1.00 30.16
CA GLU A 205 -9.35 1.69 28.97
C GLU A 205 -8.20 2.37 28.21
N ASP A 206 -7.35 3.15 28.90
CA ASP A 206 -6.18 3.80 28.29
C ASP A 206 -5.20 2.77 27.69
N PHE A 207 -4.96 1.66 28.40
CA PHE A 207 -4.11 0.58 27.91
C PHE A 207 -4.66 -0.09 26.64
N LEU A 208 -5.97 -0.38 26.62
CA LEU A 208 -6.64 -1.01 25.49
C LEU A 208 -6.68 -0.09 24.27
N ILE A 209 -6.97 1.19 24.47
CA ILE A 209 -6.94 2.21 23.42
C ILE A 209 -5.55 2.26 22.78
N ASN A 210 -4.50 2.40 23.59
CA ASN A 210 -3.12 2.44 23.11
C ASN A 210 -2.75 1.14 22.36
N THR A 211 -3.09 -0.01 22.91
CA THR A 211 -2.80 -1.31 22.30
C THR A 211 -3.53 -1.48 20.96
N ALA A 212 -4.79 -1.03 20.88
CA ALA A 212 -5.58 -1.11 19.65
C ALA A 212 -4.97 -0.25 18.55
N PHE A 213 -4.60 1.01 18.84
CA PHE A 213 -3.95 1.89 17.85
C PHE A 213 -2.59 1.36 17.39
N MET A 214 -1.78 0.84 18.31
CA MET A 214 -0.50 0.22 17.98
C MET A 214 -0.71 -1.00 17.07
N THR A 215 -1.70 -1.84 17.37
CA THR A 215 -2.04 -3.02 16.56
C THR A 215 -2.57 -2.62 15.18
N GLN A 216 -3.33 -1.52 15.09
CA GLN A 216 -3.84 -0.99 13.83
C GLN A 216 -2.69 -0.56 12.90
N CYS A 217 -1.70 0.17 13.40
CA CYS A 217 -0.54 0.61 12.61
C CYS A 217 0.20 -0.60 12.01
N TRP A 218 0.37 -1.67 12.78
CA TRP A 218 1.00 -2.91 12.30
C TRP A 218 0.14 -3.62 11.26
N THR A 219 -1.15 -3.74 11.53
CA THR A 219 -2.11 -4.42 10.65
C THR A 219 -2.18 -3.71 9.29
N ASN A 220 -2.15 -2.38 9.29
CA ASN A 220 -2.12 -1.56 8.09
C ASN A 220 -0.95 -1.93 7.17
N THR A 221 0.27 -1.92 7.69
CA THR A 221 1.47 -2.24 6.89
C THR A 221 1.50 -3.70 6.45
N LEU A 222 1.12 -4.62 7.34
CA LEU A 222 1.06 -6.05 6.99
C LEU A 222 0.05 -6.32 5.89
N MET A 223 -1.14 -5.70 5.97
CA MET A 223 -2.19 -5.83 4.96
C MET A 223 -1.72 -5.28 3.61
N ARG A 224 -1.08 -4.11 3.60
CA ARG A 224 -0.51 -3.50 2.38
C ARG A 224 0.59 -4.36 1.76
N ALA A 225 1.52 -4.85 2.58
CA ALA A 225 2.58 -5.75 2.14
C ALA A 225 2.05 -7.10 1.64
N PHE A 226 0.93 -7.60 2.18
CA PHE A 226 0.33 -8.86 1.74
C PHE A 226 -0.44 -8.71 0.43
N LEU A 227 -1.27 -7.67 0.32
CA LEU A 227 -2.16 -7.44 -0.84
C LEU A 227 -1.43 -6.84 -2.04
N SER A 228 -0.34 -6.09 -1.84
CA SER A 228 0.42 -5.49 -2.92
C SER A 228 1.69 -6.29 -3.23
N ILE A 229 1.64 -7.09 -4.30
CA ILE A 229 2.79 -7.88 -4.79
C ILE A 229 3.99 -6.97 -5.10
N LEU A 230 3.75 -5.81 -5.72
CA LEU A 230 4.79 -4.85 -6.07
C LEU A 230 5.48 -4.26 -4.85
N LEU A 231 4.68 -3.86 -3.86
CA LEU A 231 5.21 -3.34 -2.61
C LEU A 231 6.04 -4.41 -1.89
N ARG A 232 5.50 -5.63 -1.79
CA ARG A 232 6.17 -6.77 -1.16
C ARG A 232 7.53 -7.05 -1.80
N GLN A 233 7.59 -7.12 -3.12
CA GLN A 233 8.85 -7.38 -3.82
C GLN A 233 9.88 -6.28 -3.58
N LYS A 234 9.46 -5.01 -3.62
CA LYS A 234 10.36 -3.89 -3.33
C LYS A 234 10.84 -3.88 -1.88
N MET A 235 9.95 -4.09 -0.92
CA MET A 235 10.31 -4.18 0.50
C MET A 235 11.25 -5.36 0.76
N MET A 236 10.99 -6.53 0.19
CA MET A 236 11.86 -7.71 0.35
C MET A 236 13.24 -7.51 -0.26
N ASN A 237 13.34 -6.82 -1.40
CA ASN A 237 14.63 -6.50 -2.00
C ASN A 237 15.42 -5.53 -1.10
N LEU A 238 14.77 -4.46 -0.61
CA LEU A 238 15.40 -3.52 0.32
C LEU A 238 15.86 -4.19 1.61
N LEU A 239 15.05 -5.10 2.15
CA LEU A 239 15.40 -5.85 3.36
C LEU A 239 16.60 -6.79 3.12
N LYS A 240 16.66 -7.45 1.96
CA LYS A 240 17.83 -8.24 1.56
C LYS A 240 19.07 -7.38 1.43
N ASP A 241 18.96 -6.21 0.80
CA ASP A 241 20.09 -5.29 0.63
C ASP A 241 20.61 -4.77 1.99
N LEU A 242 19.69 -4.48 2.92
CA LEU A 242 20.00 -4.12 4.31
C LEU A 242 20.76 -5.24 5.04
N ILE A 243 20.26 -6.47 4.96
CA ILE A 243 20.84 -7.63 5.65
C ILE A 243 22.19 -8.03 5.04
N CYS A 244 22.29 -8.06 3.71
CA CYS A 244 23.48 -8.55 3.01
C CYS A 244 24.62 -7.52 2.94
N CYS A 245 24.34 -6.22 2.91
CA CYS A 245 25.35 -5.23 2.59
C CYS A 245 25.75 -4.31 3.75
N GLY A 246 25.00 -4.27 4.85
CA GLY A 246 25.30 -3.45 6.04
C GLY A 246 25.52 -1.94 5.76
N SER A 247 25.28 -1.48 4.52
CA SER A 247 25.72 -0.18 4.04
C SER A 247 24.63 0.48 3.20
N LEU A 248 23.75 1.19 3.91
CA LEU A 248 22.67 2.01 3.35
C LEU A 248 23.17 3.10 2.37
N LYS A 249 24.46 3.46 2.45
CA LYS A 249 25.05 4.61 1.77
C LYS A 249 25.10 4.49 0.24
N ARG A 250 25.15 3.27 -0.32
CA ARG A 250 25.27 3.08 -1.79
C ARG A 250 23.93 3.21 -2.54
N HIS A 251 22.78 3.00 -1.90
CA HIS A 251 21.48 3.07 -2.58
C HIS A 251 20.96 4.50 -2.78
N PHE A 252 21.29 5.44 -1.89
CA PHE A 252 20.84 6.83 -2.03
C PHE A 252 21.41 7.53 -3.27
N SER A 253 22.60 7.12 -3.73
CA SER A 253 23.24 7.72 -4.90
C SER A 253 22.66 7.23 -6.24
N CYS A 254 21.94 6.09 -6.26
CA CYS A 254 21.42 5.47 -7.50
C CYS A 254 19.91 5.70 -7.72
N ALA A 255 19.14 5.99 -6.67
CA ALA A 255 17.69 6.24 -6.79
C ALA A 255 17.34 7.53 -7.58
N ALA A 256 18.30 8.43 -7.78
CA ALA A 256 18.15 9.62 -8.62
C ALA A 256 18.31 9.33 -10.13
N GLN A 257 18.73 8.12 -10.52
CA GLN A 257 19.01 7.79 -11.92
C GLN A 257 17.91 6.88 -12.48
N ARG A 258 17.14 7.46 -13.42
CA ARG A 258 15.97 6.90 -14.14
C ARG A 258 15.95 5.38 -14.24
N ILE A 259 14.87 4.77 -13.73
CA ILE A 259 14.53 3.36 -13.98
C ILE A 259 13.81 3.28 -15.35
N PRO A 260 14.34 2.56 -16.35
CA PRO A 260 13.59 2.22 -17.55
C PRO A 260 12.58 1.10 -17.22
N LEU A 261 11.31 1.37 -17.50
CA LEU A 261 10.13 0.56 -17.15
C LEU A 261 9.99 -0.79 -17.92
N VAL A 262 11.08 -1.39 -18.42
CA VAL A 262 11.00 -2.41 -19.51
C VAL A 262 11.49 -3.82 -19.16
N SER A 263 12.06 -4.08 -17.97
CA SER A 263 12.70 -5.40 -17.72
C SER A 263 11.84 -6.44 -17.01
N TYR A 264 10.64 -6.12 -16.52
CA TYR A 264 9.94 -7.02 -15.58
C TYR A 264 9.04 -8.11 -16.21
N VAL A 265 8.76 -8.07 -17.52
CA VAL A 265 7.89 -9.08 -18.20
C VAL A 265 8.70 -10.18 -18.89
N ARG A 266 10.03 -10.19 -18.82
CA ARG A 266 10.84 -11.13 -19.62
C ARG A 266 11.07 -12.51 -18.99
N ASN A 267 10.71 -12.78 -17.73
CA ASN A 267 11.28 -13.93 -17.02
C ASN A 267 10.33 -15.01 -16.49
N SER A 268 9.17 -15.25 -17.13
CA SER A 268 8.30 -16.36 -16.70
C SER A 268 7.81 -17.34 -17.76
N ASN A 269 8.06 -17.19 -19.08
CA ASN A 269 7.60 -18.19 -20.05
C ASN A 269 8.39 -18.26 -21.38
N VAL A 270 9.70 -18.51 -21.34
CA VAL A 270 10.40 -19.03 -22.52
C VAL A 270 11.35 -20.14 -22.10
N LYS A 271 10.82 -21.37 -21.94
CA LYS A 271 11.63 -22.58 -22.15
C LYS A 271 11.93 -22.61 -23.64
N MET A 272 13.15 -22.18 -23.98
CA MET A 272 13.69 -22.22 -25.32
C MET A 272 13.90 -23.70 -25.71
N PHE A 273 12.99 -24.23 -26.54
CA PHE A 273 13.28 -25.41 -27.34
C PHE A 273 14.29 -24.98 -28.42
N THR A 274 15.58 -25.16 -28.14
CA THR A 274 16.60 -25.22 -29.19
C THR A 274 16.66 -26.64 -29.71
N THR A 275 15.94 -26.90 -30.80
CA THR A 275 16.18 -28.03 -31.69
C THR A 275 17.33 -27.65 -32.62
N THR A 276 18.46 -28.33 -32.52
CA THR A 276 19.50 -28.32 -33.55
C THR A 276 19.53 -29.70 -34.20
N GLN A 277 18.67 -29.91 -35.20
CA GLN A 277 18.83 -31.02 -36.15
C GLN A 277 19.57 -30.51 -37.38
N HIS A 278 20.78 -31.01 -37.56
CA HIS A 278 21.57 -30.85 -38.78
C HIS A 278 20.97 -31.71 -39.91
N PRO A 279 20.66 -31.15 -41.10
CA PRO A 279 20.41 -31.97 -42.28
C PRO A 279 21.73 -32.51 -42.81
N LYS A 280 21.86 -33.84 -42.84
CA LYS A 280 22.93 -34.53 -43.60
C LYS A 280 22.60 -34.40 -45.08
N THR A 281 23.48 -33.71 -45.81
CA THR A 281 23.54 -33.70 -47.28
C THR A 281 23.80 -35.11 -47.80
N GLN A 282 22.81 -35.66 -48.50
CA GLN A 282 22.87 -36.91 -49.23
C GLN A 282 23.54 -36.65 -50.59
N LYS A 283 24.76 -37.16 -50.79
CA LYS A 283 25.42 -37.22 -52.10
C LYS A 283 24.76 -38.34 -52.91
N VAL A 284 24.03 -37.96 -53.96
CA VAL A 284 23.63 -38.86 -55.04
C VAL A 284 24.75 -38.84 -56.06
N SER A 285 25.47 -39.95 -56.19
CA SER A 285 26.39 -40.22 -57.28
C SER A 285 25.69 -41.20 -58.21
N ASP A 286 25.33 -40.74 -59.40
CA ASP A 286 25.18 -41.56 -60.60
C ASP A 286 25.21 -40.62 -61.81
N VAL A 287 26.10 -40.88 -62.76
CA VAL A 287 25.80 -41.01 -64.19
C VAL A 287 27.12 -41.27 -64.95
N ASN A 288 27.02 -42.34 -65.74
CA ASN A 288 27.98 -42.94 -66.66
C ASN A 288 28.22 -42.14 -67.96
N HIS A 289 29.30 -42.56 -68.62
CA HIS A 289 29.60 -42.54 -70.06
C HIS A 289 30.10 -41.27 -70.74
N GLN A 290 31.38 -41.33 -71.18
CA GLN A 290 31.77 -41.32 -72.61
C GLN A 290 33.25 -41.72 -72.74
N VAL A 291 33.54 -42.91 -73.29
CA VAL A 291 34.41 -43.21 -74.46
C VAL A 291 33.98 -44.58 -74.99
#